data_AF-A0A7R9A0V0-F1
#
_entry.id   AF-A0A7R9A0V0-F1
#
_cell.length_a   1.000
_cell.length_b   1.000
_cell.length_c   1.000
_cell.angle_alpha   90.00
_cell.angle_beta   90.00
_cell.angle_gamma   90.00
#
_symmetry.space_group_name_H-M   'P 1'
#
loop_
_entity.id
_entity.type
_entity.pdbx_description
1 polymer ?
#
loop_
_entity_poly.entity_id
_entity_poly.type
_entity_poly.pdbx_seq_one_letter_code
_entity_poly.pdbx_strand_id
1 'polypeptide(L)'
;MVKLTPELIQQSLQYLNPLRDRELDLRGYKIPVIENLGATLDQFDTIDFSDNEIRKLDGFPHLKRLKCLLFNNNRIVRLGEGLEECLPALDSLILTNNLMQELGDLDPLASLKTLAHLSLLHNPVSTKPHYREYVIYKIPQVRVLDFRRVKGKERLKAAELFKSTRGKELQKKIVKKTKTFTPGAEIKEQPPKTTGHTEEEIKAIKEAIAKATSLEEMERLSTLLRQGQVPKQGENQAGVNGSQDEEME
;
A
#
# COMPACT_ATOMS: atom_id res chain seq x y z
N MET A 1 -16.72 -4.80 -14.51
CA MET A 1 -16.22 -3.70 -13.69
C MET A 1 -16.97 -2.47 -14.14
N VAL A 2 -17.83 -1.91 -13.30
CA VAL A 2 -18.68 -0.75 -13.66
C VAL A 2 -18.00 0.50 -13.15
N LYS A 3 -17.87 1.53 -14.00
CA LYS A 3 -17.32 2.82 -13.57
C LYS A 3 -18.38 3.60 -12.77
N LEU A 4 -17.93 4.38 -11.80
CA LEU A 4 -18.84 5.27 -11.07
C LEU A 4 -19.08 6.52 -11.90
N THR A 5 -20.12 6.52 -12.72
CA THR A 5 -20.45 7.66 -13.59
C THR A 5 -21.50 8.58 -12.94
N PRO A 6 -21.60 9.85 -13.37
CA PRO A 6 -22.67 10.76 -12.92
C PRO A 6 -24.07 10.18 -13.13
N GLU A 7 -24.30 9.49 -14.25
CA GLU A 7 -25.59 8.88 -14.59
C GLU A 7 -25.93 7.76 -13.60
N LEU A 8 -24.94 6.93 -13.23
CA LEU A 8 -25.14 5.89 -12.22
C LEU A 8 -25.55 6.52 -10.88
N ILE A 9 -24.88 7.59 -10.46
CA ILE A 9 -25.19 8.30 -9.21
C ILE A 9 -26.64 8.84 -9.23
N GLN A 10 -27.05 9.46 -10.34
CA GLN A 10 -28.40 10.03 -10.46
C GLN A 10 -29.51 8.97 -10.48
N GLN A 11 -29.22 7.80 -11.04
CA GLN A 11 -30.18 6.68 -11.13
C GLN A 11 -30.20 5.80 -9.89
N SER A 12 -29.20 5.92 -9.02
CA SER A 12 -29.08 5.13 -7.79
C SER A 12 -30.15 5.52 -6.77
N LEU A 13 -30.47 4.57 -5.88
CA LEU A 13 -31.51 4.77 -4.87
C LEU A 13 -31.06 5.83 -3.85
N GLN A 14 -31.96 6.76 -3.56
CA GLN A 14 -31.74 7.88 -2.66
C GLN A 14 -32.91 7.96 -1.67
N TYR A 15 -32.63 7.94 -0.37
CA TYR A 15 -33.67 7.89 0.65
C TYR A 15 -33.20 8.45 1.99
N LEU A 16 -34.13 8.60 2.94
CA LEU A 16 -33.80 8.86 4.33
C LEU A 16 -33.60 7.54 5.06
N ASN A 17 -32.41 7.30 5.58
CA ASN A 17 -32.11 6.10 6.33
C ASN A 17 -32.74 6.14 7.75
N PRO A 18 -32.65 5.05 8.54
CA PRO A 18 -33.24 5.00 9.88
C PRO A 18 -32.68 6.04 10.87
N LEU A 19 -31.50 6.61 10.60
CA LEU A 19 -30.91 7.71 11.38
C LEU A 19 -31.38 9.10 10.91
N ARG A 20 -32.28 9.15 9.93
CA ARG A 20 -32.80 10.36 9.25
C ARG A 20 -31.74 11.12 8.46
N ASP A 21 -30.67 10.44 8.07
CA ASP A 21 -29.66 10.95 7.18
C ASP A 21 -30.07 10.70 5.73
N ARG A 22 -29.74 11.65 4.83
CA ARG A 22 -29.92 11.42 3.39
C ARG A 22 -28.84 10.47 2.92
N GLU A 23 -29.26 9.30 2.45
CA GLU A 23 -28.39 8.20 2.04
C GLU A 23 -28.47 7.98 0.53
N LEU A 24 -27.31 7.86 -0.08
CA LEU A 24 -27.13 7.39 -1.45
C LEU A 24 -26.65 5.93 -1.42
N ASP A 25 -27.41 5.03 -2.03
CA ASP A 25 -27.09 3.60 -2.11
C ASP A 25 -26.34 3.29 -3.41
N LEU A 26 -25.06 2.96 -3.28
CA LEU A 26 -24.18 2.52 -4.36
C LEU A 26 -23.74 1.06 -4.15
N ARG A 27 -24.57 0.23 -3.52
CA ARG A 27 -24.22 -1.16 -3.21
C ARG A 27 -24.16 -2.04 -4.45
N GLY A 28 -23.23 -2.99 -4.47
CA GLY A 28 -23.28 -4.13 -5.41
C GLY A 28 -22.96 -3.82 -6.88
N TYR A 29 -22.52 -2.60 -7.22
CA TYR A 29 -22.23 -2.21 -8.60
C TYR A 29 -20.87 -2.70 -9.13
N LYS A 30 -20.05 -3.36 -8.30
CA LYS A 30 -18.67 -3.76 -8.65
C LYS A 30 -17.83 -2.54 -9.07
N ILE A 31 -18.02 -1.43 -8.37
CA ILE A 31 -17.27 -0.19 -8.55
C ILE A 31 -15.84 -0.43 -8.09
N PRO A 32 -14.82 -0.12 -8.90
CA PRO A 32 -13.43 -0.35 -8.52
C PRO A 32 -12.71 0.88 -7.96
N VAL A 33 -13.21 2.08 -8.30
CA VAL A 33 -12.58 3.37 -8.06
C VAL A 33 -13.68 4.37 -7.75
N ILE A 34 -13.44 5.20 -6.74
CA ILE A 34 -14.31 6.31 -6.38
C ILE A 34 -13.94 7.47 -7.30
N GLU A 35 -14.91 7.94 -8.08
CA GLU A 35 -14.76 9.05 -9.03
C GLU A 35 -16.13 9.71 -9.25
N ASN A 36 -16.16 10.90 -9.85
CA ASN A 36 -17.38 11.61 -10.25
C ASN A 36 -18.39 11.92 -9.14
N LEU A 37 -18.00 11.83 -7.86
CA LEU A 37 -18.86 12.16 -6.73
C LEU A 37 -19.28 13.63 -6.67
N GLY A 38 -18.73 14.51 -7.51
CA GLY A 38 -19.23 15.87 -7.68
C GLY A 38 -20.69 15.91 -8.17
N ALA A 39 -21.14 14.86 -8.86
CA ALA A 39 -22.53 14.70 -9.29
C ALA A 39 -23.53 14.56 -8.13
N THR A 40 -23.06 14.27 -6.91
CA THR A 40 -23.89 14.20 -5.71
C THR A 40 -24.32 15.58 -5.18
N LEU A 41 -23.66 16.65 -5.66
CA LEU A 41 -23.93 18.04 -5.26
C LEU A 41 -23.91 18.27 -3.74
N ASP A 42 -23.11 17.48 -3.00
CA ASP A 42 -22.97 17.55 -1.53
C ASP A 42 -24.30 17.44 -0.76
N GLN A 43 -25.27 16.70 -1.32
CA GLN A 43 -26.62 16.62 -0.76
C GLN A 43 -26.76 15.52 0.31
N PHE A 44 -25.87 14.52 0.33
CA PHE A 44 -26.00 13.33 1.18
C PHE A 44 -25.21 13.44 2.48
N ASP A 45 -25.78 12.89 3.55
CA ASP A 45 -25.11 12.72 4.85
C ASP A 45 -24.40 11.35 4.91
N THR A 46 -24.92 10.35 4.19
CA THR A 46 -24.39 8.99 4.15
C THR A 46 -24.24 8.52 2.69
N ILE A 47 -23.15 7.83 2.38
CA ILE A 47 -23.03 7.08 1.11
C ILE A 47 -22.66 5.64 1.44
N ASP A 48 -23.41 4.70 0.87
CA ASP A 48 -23.15 3.28 1.03
C ASP A 48 -22.49 2.69 -0.22
N PHE A 49 -21.23 2.30 -0.07
CA PHE A 49 -20.41 1.62 -1.08
C PHE A 49 -20.24 0.13 -0.81
N SER A 50 -21.08 -0.49 0.01
CA SER A 50 -20.93 -1.90 0.38
C SER A 50 -21.00 -2.83 -0.85
N ASP A 51 -20.31 -3.97 -0.78
CA ASP A 51 -20.30 -4.99 -1.83
C ASP A 51 -19.78 -4.49 -3.20
N ASN A 52 -18.71 -3.68 -3.17
CA ASN A 52 -18.00 -3.22 -4.35
C ASN A 52 -16.56 -3.76 -4.41
N GLU A 53 -15.78 -3.32 -5.39
CA GLU A 53 -14.39 -3.78 -5.62
C GLU A 53 -13.35 -2.67 -5.37
N ILE A 54 -13.71 -1.68 -4.54
CA ILE A 54 -12.91 -0.48 -4.31
C ILE A 54 -11.63 -0.85 -3.60
N ARG A 55 -10.49 -0.36 -4.11
CA ARG A 55 -9.15 -0.69 -3.58
C ARG A 55 -8.48 0.42 -2.79
N LYS A 56 -8.90 1.67 -3.01
CA LYS A 56 -8.36 2.84 -2.35
C LYS A 56 -9.50 3.74 -1.92
N LEU A 57 -9.42 4.24 -0.69
CA LEU A 57 -10.32 5.27 -0.20
C LEU A 57 -9.70 6.63 -0.53
N ASP A 58 -10.06 7.17 -1.70
CA ASP A 58 -9.66 8.47 -2.23
C ASP A 58 -10.67 8.94 -3.29
N GLY A 59 -10.32 9.96 -4.09
CA GLY A 59 -11.16 10.38 -5.23
C GLY A 59 -12.42 11.17 -4.84
N PHE A 60 -12.52 11.60 -3.58
CA PHE A 60 -13.62 12.42 -3.10
C PHE A 60 -13.42 13.89 -3.51
N PRO A 61 -14.46 14.57 -4.01
CA PRO A 61 -14.47 16.03 -4.05
C PRO A 61 -14.67 16.58 -2.62
N HIS A 62 -14.69 17.90 -2.50
CA HIS A 62 -15.00 18.56 -1.23
C HIS A 62 -16.50 18.40 -0.87
N LEU A 63 -16.81 17.47 0.03
CA LEU A 63 -18.15 17.15 0.52
C LEU A 63 -18.28 17.55 1.98
N LYS A 64 -18.90 18.71 2.24
CA LYS A 64 -19.00 19.29 3.59
C LYS A 64 -20.09 18.62 4.42
N ARG A 65 -21.08 17.99 3.78
CA ARG A 65 -22.22 17.38 4.46
C ARG A 65 -21.98 15.92 4.83
N LEU A 66 -21.14 15.21 4.07
CA LEU A 66 -20.94 13.78 4.21
C LEU A 66 -20.33 13.42 5.58
N LYS A 67 -21.09 12.65 6.37
CA LYS A 67 -20.75 12.25 7.75
C LYS A 67 -20.47 10.76 7.87
N CYS A 68 -21.12 9.93 7.06
CA CYS A 68 -21.01 8.47 7.17
C CYS A 68 -20.64 7.84 5.84
N LEU A 69 -19.64 6.96 5.88
CA LEU A 69 -19.19 6.15 4.76
C LEU A 69 -19.22 4.67 5.13
N LEU A 70 -19.98 3.89 4.36
CA LEU A 70 -20.10 2.45 4.51
C LEU A 70 -19.34 1.76 3.37
N PHE A 71 -18.32 0.98 3.69
CA PHE A 71 -17.46 0.29 2.73
C PHE A 71 -17.38 -1.21 3.04
N ASN A 72 -18.46 -1.82 3.54
CA ASN A 72 -18.45 -3.24 3.86
C ASN A 72 -18.11 -4.07 2.61
N ASN A 73 -17.37 -5.16 2.78
CA ASN A 73 -17.10 -6.13 1.71
C ASN A 73 -16.47 -5.50 0.45
N ASN A 74 -15.43 -4.69 0.65
CA ASN A 74 -14.64 -4.10 -0.43
C ASN A 74 -13.21 -4.67 -0.44
N ARG A 75 -12.32 -4.10 -1.26
CA ARG A 75 -10.94 -4.54 -1.41
C ARG A 75 -9.95 -3.46 -0.98
N ILE A 76 -10.34 -2.58 -0.05
CA ILE A 76 -9.55 -1.41 0.33
C ILE A 76 -8.26 -1.87 1.00
N VAL A 77 -7.12 -1.48 0.43
CA VAL A 77 -5.77 -1.78 0.94
C VAL A 77 -5.05 -0.52 1.44
N ARG A 78 -5.53 0.67 1.06
CA ARG A 78 -4.86 1.94 1.38
C ARG A 78 -5.85 3.10 1.43
N LEU A 79 -5.48 4.10 2.20
CA LEU A 79 -6.20 5.36 2.35
C LEU A 79 -5.45 6.47 1.58
N GLY A 80 -6.20 7.40 1.00
CA GLY A 80 -5.65 8.63 0.44
C GLY A 80 -5.07 9.54 1.52
N GLU A 81 -4.13 10.40 1.12
CA GLU A 81 -3.68 11.54 1.93
C GLU A 81 -4.63 12.73 1.69
N GLY A 82 -4.75 13.64 2.65
CA GLY A 82 -5.60 14.84 2.50
C GLY A 82 -7.11 14.57 2.57
N LEU A 83 -7.55 13.43 3.11
CA LEU A 83 -8.98 13.12 3.24
C LEU A 83 -9.75 14.15 4.09
N GLU A 84 -9.07 14.81 5.02
CA GLU A 84 -9.62 15.90 5.83
C GLU A 84 -10.01 17.13 5.03
N GLU A 85 -9.36 17.37 3.90
CA GLU A 85 -9.68 18.48 3.01
C GLU A 85 -10.93 18.17 2.21
N CYS A 86 -11.11 16.92 1.78
CA CYS A 86 -12.27 16.49 1.01
C CYS A 86 -13.49 16.22 1.91
N LEU A 87 -13.29 15.66 3.09
CA LEU A 87 -14.33 15.12 3.96
C LEU A 87 -14.27 15.72 5.38
N PRO A 88 -14.43 17.05 5.54
CA PRO A 88 -14.21 17.72 6.82
C PRO A 88 -15.20 17.31 7.92
N ALA A 89 -16.39 16.82 7.56
CA ALA A 89 -17.45 16.43 8.49
C ALA A 89 -17.54 14.92 8.74
N LEU A 90 -16.59 14.11 8.25
CA LEU A 90 -16.66 12.65 8.34
C LEU A 90 -16.57 12.18 9.80
N ASP A 91 -17.68 11.65 10.31
CA ASP A 91 -17.82 11.15 11.68
C ASP A 91 -17.67 9.63 11.76
N SER A 92 -18.21 8.91 10.76
CA SER A 92 -18.37 7.46 10.79
C SER A 92 -17.78 6.82 9.53
N LEU A 93 -16.81 5.92 9.71
CA LEU A 93 -16.17 5.17 8.63
C LEU A 93 -16.18 3.66 8.94
N ILE A 94 -16.94 2.91 8.14
CA ILE A 94 -17.11 1.46 8.31
C ILE A 94 -16.36 0.73 7.21
N LEU A 95 -15.22 0.12 7.54
CA LEU A 95 -14.33 -0.62 6.64
C LEU A 95 -14.38 -2.13 6.92
N THR A 96 -15.49 -2.65 7.43
CA THR A 96 -15.62 -4.08 7.76
C THR A 96 -15.37 -4.96 6.53
N ASN A 97 -14.61 -6.05 6.70
CA ASN A 97 -14.29 -7.00 5.64
C ASN A 97 -13.62 -6.34 4.42
N ASN A 98 -12.43 -5.77 4.66
CA ASN A 98 -11.56 -5.18 3.65
C ASN A 98 -10.13 -5.78 3.75
N LEU A 99 -9.17 -5.19 3.04
CA LEU A 99 -7.82 -5.73 2.88
C LEU A 99 -6.73 -4.80 3.48
N MET A 100 -7.07 -4.02 4.51
CA MET A 100 -6.08 -3.21 5.22
C MET A 100 -5.12 -4.12 5.98
N GLN A 101 -3.82 -4.01 5.70
CA GLN A 101 -2.83 -5.00 6.13
C GLN A 101 -1.96 -4.53 7.29
N GLU A 102 -1.41 -3.32 7.22
CA GLU A 102 -0.42 -2.85 8.20
C GLU A 102 -0.93 -1.66 9.01
N LEU A 103 -0.41 -1.52 10.24
CA LEU A 103 -0.84 -0.46 11.16
C LEU A 103 -0.57 0.94 10.60
N GLY A 104 0.53 1.13 9.88
CA GLY A 104 0.87 2.41 9.27
C GLY A 104 -0.04 2.82 8.13
N ASP A 105 -0.82 1.89 7.56
CA ASP A 105 -1.80 2.21 6.50
C ASP A 105 -2.99 3.00 7.07
N LEU A 106 -3.18 2.98 8.40
CA LEU A 106 -4.24 3.69 9.13
C LEU A 106 -3.86 5.13 9.49
N ASP A 107 -2.58 5.49 9.37
CA ASP A 107 -2.06 6.80 9.76
C ASP A 107 -2.81 8.00 9.14
N PRO A 108 -3.26 7.95 7.86
CA PRO A 108 -4.02 9.04 7.27
C PRO A 108 -5.31 9.38 8.04
N LEU A 109 -5.93 8.43 8.74
CA LEU A 109 -7.15 8.71 9.51
C LEU A 109 -6.92 9.68 10.68
N ALA A 110 -5.68 9.88 11.12
CA ALA A 110 -5.36 10.81 12.20
C ALA A 110 -5.64 12.28 11.81
N SER A 111 -5.69 12.59 10.52
CA SER A 111 -6.01 13.94 10.05
C SER A 111 -7.51 14.28 10.16
N LEU A 112 -8.39 13.28 10.03
CA LEU A 112 -9.85 13.43 10.11
C LEU A 112 -10.32 13.75 11.53
N LYS A 113 -10.40 15.04 11.89
CA LYS A 113 -10.64 15.49 13.28
C LYS A 113 -12.01 15.14 13.84
N THR A 114 -13.00 14.96 12.98
CA THR A 114 -14.39 14.65 13.32
C THR A 114 -14.67 13.15 13.44
N LEU A 115 -13.74 12.28 13.03
CA LEU A 115 -13.93 10.84 13.00
C LEU A 115 -14.10 10.25 14.42
N ALA A 116 -15.32 9.83 14.75
CA ALA A 116 -15.69 9.29 16.04
C ALA A 116 -15.95 7.78 16.01
N HIS A 117 -16.47 7.24 14.89
CA HIS A 117 -16.84 5.84 14.74
C HIS A 117 -16.01 5.18 13.63
N LEU A 118 -15.25 4.16 14.00
CA LEU A 118 -14.39 3.42 13.07
C LEU A 118 -14.62 1.92 13.25
N SER A 119 -14.85 1.20 12.16
CA SER A 119 -14.84 -0.27 12.14
C SER A 119 -13.79 -0.75 11.14
N LEU A 120 -12.89 -1.62 11.60
CA LEU A 120 -11.87 -2.30 10.79
C LEU A 120 -11.96 -3.82 10.99
N LEU A 121 -13.08 -4.31 11.53
CA LEU A 121 -13.34 -5.73 11.70
C LEU A 121 -13.13 -6.50 10.39
N HIS A 122 -12.63 -7.72 10.50
CA HIS A 122 -12.34 -8.59 9.36
C HIS A 122 -11.36 -7.98 8.35
N ASN A 123 -10.44 -7.11 8.79
CA ASN A 123 -9.24 -6.74 8.03
C ASN A 123 -8.01 -7.45 8.61
N PRO A 124 -7.00 -7.81 7.80
CA PRO A 124 -5.75 -8.38 8.30
C PRO A 124 -5.05 -7.51 9.37
N VAL A 125 -5.20 -6.18 9.31
CA VAL A 125 -4.64 -5.26 10.33
C VAL A 125 -5.22 -5.49 11.73
N SER A 126 -6.46 -5.96 11.84
CA SER A 126 -7.15 -6.16 13.13
C SER A 126 -6.55 -7.28 13.99
N THR A 127 -5.80 -8.21 13.38
CA THR A 127 -5.13 -9.32 14.07
C THR A 127 -3.70 -8.99 14.49
N LYS A 128 -3.19 -7.81 14.12
CA LYS A 128 -1.81 -7.39 14.43
C LYS A 128 -1.66 -7.12 15.94
N PRO A 129 -0.47 -7.40 16.51
CA PRO A 129 -0.20 -7.09 17.91
C PRO A 129 -0.32 -5.58 18.16
N HIS A 130 -0.90 -5.22 19.31
CA HIS A 130 -1.15 -3.83 19.71
C HIS A 130 -2.04 -3.01 18.76
N TYR A 131 -2.80 -3.66 17.87
CA TYR A 131 -3.71 -3.00 16.93
C TYR A 131 -4.61 -1.96 17.61
N ARG A 132 -5.32 -2.38 18.66
CA ARG A 132 -6.29 -1.52 19.35
C ARG A 132 -5.61 -0.35 20.06
N GLU A 133 -4.53 -0.60 20.80
CA GLU A 133 -3.76 0.46 21.45
C GLU A 133 -3.17 1.43 20.42
N TYR A 134 -2.69 0.91 19.28
CA TYR A 134 -2.13 1.73 18.20
C TYR A 134 -3.17 2.70 17.64
N VAL A 135 -4.34 2.20 17.26
CA VAL A 135 -5.44 3.03 16.74
C VAL A 135 -5.86 4.08 17.76
N ILE A 136 -6.05 3.71 19.03
CA ILE A 136 -6.44 4.62 20.11
C ILE A 136 -5.39 5.73 20.32
N TYR A 137 -4.10 5.39 20.22
CA TYR A 137 -3.02 6.35 20.38
C TYR A 137 -2.87 7.28 19.18
N LYS A 138 -2.90 6.72 17.97
CA LYS A 138 -2.63 7.43 16.72
C LYS A 138 -3.81 8.27 16.25
N ILE A 139 -5.03 7.81 16.53
CA ILE A 139 -6.30 8.42 16.09
C ILE A 139 -7.16 8.72 17.33
N PRO A 140 -6.73 9.65 18.20
CA PRO A 140 -7.34 9.86 19.51
C PRO A 140 -8.80 10.34 19.45
N GLN A 141 -9.25 10.93 18.35
CA GLN A 141 -10.63 11.39 18.15
C GLN A 141 -11.65 10.23 18.13
N VAL A 142 -11.23 9.01 17.78
CA VAL A 142 -12.13 7.85 17.71
C VAL A 142 -12.70 7.54 19.10
N ARG A 143 -14.03 7.47 19.19
CA ARG A 143 -14.80 7.19 20.41
C ARG A 143 -15.28 5.74 20.46
N VAL A 144 -15.60 5.17 19.30
CA VAL A 144 -16.03 3.78 19.14
C VAL A 144 -15.18 3.13 18.07
N LEU A 145 -14.47 2.06 18.45
CA LEU A 145 -13.63 1.27 17.57
C LEU A 145 -14.14 -0.17 17.55
N ASP A 146 -14.46 -0.69 16.37
CA ASP A 146 -14.98 -2.05 16.15
C ASP A 146 -16.22 -2.32 17.00
N PHE A 147 -17.17 -1.38 16.97
CA PHE A 147 -18.40 -1.38 17.77
C PHE A 147 -18.17 -1.42 19.30
N ARG A 148 -16.94 -1.16 19.77
CA ARG A 148 -16.60 -1.11 21.19
C ARG A 148 -16.12 0.28 21.57
N ARG A 149 -16.83 0.90 22.53
CA ARG A 149 -16.47 2.20 23.09
C ARG A 149 -15.04 2.18 23.65
N VAL A 150 -14.26 3.19 23.27
CA VAL A 150 -12.90 3.42 23.79
C VAL A 150 -12.99 4.02 25.19
N LYS A 151 -12.45 3.32 26.20
CA LYS A 151 -12.47 3.76 27.59
C LYS A 151 -11.21 4.58 27.93
N GLY A 152 -11.31 5.45 28.94
CA GLY A 152 -10.17 6.25 29.42
C GLY A 152 -8.96 5.40 29.84
N LYS A 153 -9.18 4.25 30.49
CA LYS A 153 -8.11 3.32 30.88
C LYS A 153 -7.30 2.83 29.67
N GLU A 154 -7.96 2.55 28.55
CA GLU A 154 -7.29 2.12 27.31
C GLU A 154 -6.45 3.25 26.72
N ARG A 155 -6.92 4.50 26.79
CA ARG A 155 -6.17 5.68 26.34
C ARG A 155 -4.91 5.90 27.15
N LEU A 156 -4.99 5.76 28.48
CA LEU A 156 -3.82 5.86 29.36
C LEU A 156 -2.79 4.77 29.04
N LYS A 157 -3.24 3.51 28.92
CA LYS A 157 -2.38 2.38 28.56
C LYS A 157 -1.70 2.59 27.20
N ALA A 158 -2.45 3.02 26.19
CA ALA A 158 -1.92 3.28 24.86
C ALA A 158 -0.89 4.44 24.87
N ALA A 159 -1.17 5.51 25.62
CA ALA A 159 -0.24 6.61 25.79
C ALA A 159 1.05 6.18 26.51
N GLU A 160 0.96 5.39 27.57
CA GLU A 160 2.13 4.84 28.28
C GLU A 160 2.99 3.97 27.35
N LEU A 161 2.35 3.10 26.58
CA LEU A 161 3.01 2.18 25.66
C LEU A 161 3.81 2.92 24.57
N PHE A 162 3.25 3.99 23.99
CA PHE A 162 3.83 4.63 22.80
C PHE A 162 4.52 5.99 23.06
N LYS A 163 4.32 6.64 24.21
CA LYS A 163 5.03 7.91 24.52
C LYS A 163 6.48 7.70 24.97
N SER A 164 6.80 6.56 25.57
CA SER A 164 8.15 6.26 26.06
C SER A 164 9.17 6.14 24.91
N THR A 165 10.47 6.31 25.20
CA THR A 165 11.55 6.12 24.22
C THR A 165 11.52 4.72 23.61
N ARG A 166 11.34 3.70 24.46
CA ARG A 166 11.11 2.30 24.05
C ARG A 166 9.84 2.14 23.21
N GLY A 167 8.78 2.88 23.54
CA GLY A 167 7.54 2.93 22.79
C GLY A 167 7.70 3.47 21.37
N LYS A 168 8.56 4.47 21.18
CA LYS A 168 8.90 5.00 19.85
C LYS A 168 9.66 3.98 19.00
N GLU A 169 10.55 3.20 19.60
CA GLU A 169 11.22 2.09 18.90
C GLU A 169 10.26 0.96 18.55
N LEU A 170 9.35 0.60 19.46
CA LEU A 170 8.29 -0.36 19.20
C LEU A 170 7.41 0.13 18.04
N GLN A 171 7.04 1.41 18.04
CA GLN A 171 6.28 2.03 16.96
C GLN A 171 7.00 1.86 15.61
N LYS A 172 8.31 2.14 15.54
CA LYS A 172 9.09 1.92 14.29
C LYS A 172 9.08 0.45 13.81
N LYS A 173 9.00 -0.53 14.72
CA LYS A 173 8.98 -1.96 14.38
C LYS A 173 7.60 -2.44 13.91
N ILE A 174 6.53 -1.93 14.52
CA ILE A 174 5.14 -2.35 14.23
C ILE A 174 4.48 -1.53 13.12
N VAL A 175 4.89 -0.26 12.95
CA VAL A 175 4.35 0.65 11.93
C VAL A 175 5.08 0.40 10.63
N LYS A 176 4.61 -0.63 9.93
CA LYS A 176 4.91 -0.85 8.52
C LYS A 176 3.80 -0.21 7.70
N LYS A 177 4.13 0.19 6.47
CA LYS A 177 3.14 0.51 5.44
C LYS A 177 3.19 -0.56 4.36
N THR A 178 2.03 -0.89 3.80
CA THR A 178 1.94 -1.85 2.72
C THR A 178 2.59 -1.28 1.46
N LYS A 179 3.56 -2.00 0.89
CA LYS A 179 4.23 -1.61 -0.36
C LYS A 179 3.34 -2.00 -1.53
N THR A 180 2.43 -1.11 -1.90
CA THR A 180 1.55 -1.30 -3.06
C THR A 180 2.09 -0.49 -4.23
N PHE A 181 2.16 -1.07 -5.43
CA PHE A 181 2.53 -0.33 -6.65
C PHE A 181 1.43 0.67 -7.01
N THR A 182 1.83 1.91 -7.29
CA THR A 182 0.92 3.02 -7.59
C THR A 182 1.40 3.73 -8.85
N PRO A 183 0.69 3.58 -9.98
CA PRO A 183 0.97 4.39 -11.17
C PRO A 183 0.87 5.88 -10.82
N GLY A 184 1.95 6.64 -11.04
CA GLY A 184 2.00 8.08 -10.83
C GLY A 184 2.41 8.58 -9.44
N ALA A 185 2.78 7.72 -8.49
CA ALA A 185 3.44 8.21 -7.26
C ALA A 185 4.91 8.55 -7.56
N GLU A 186 5.39 9.64 -6.96
CA GLU A 186 6.81 9.98 -6.96
C GLU A 186 7.60 8.77 -6.46
N ILE A 187 8.46 8.24 -7.33
CA ILE A 187 9.47 7.28 -6.93
C ILE A 187 10.37 8.06 -5.97
N LYS A 188 10.21 7.84 -4.66
CA LYS A 188 11.29 8.19 -3.72
C LYS A 188 12.53 7.53 -4.29
N GLU A 189 13.49 8.32 -4.75
CA GLU A 189 14.78 7.88 -5.24
C GLU A 189 15.45 7.07 -4.12
N GLN A 190 15.10 5.80 -4.04
CA GLN A 190 15.99 4.82 -3.48
C GLN A 190 17.12 4.74 -4.50
N PRO A 191 18.39 4.81 -4.06
CA PRO A 191 19.50 4.60 -4.98
C PRO A 191 19.19 3.34 -5.78
N PRO A 192 19.33 3.38 -7.11
CA PRO A 192 18.92 2.29 -7.96
C PRO A 192 19.50 1.02 -7.37
N LYS A 193 18.63 0.11 -6.92
CA LYS A 193 19.05 -1.28 -6.75
C LYS A 193 19.35 -1.73 -8.16
N THR A 194 20.60 -1.58 -8.57
CA THR A 194 21.12 -2.13 -9.81
C THR A 194 20.77 -3.61 -9.78
N THR A 195 19.75 -3.98 -10.54
CA THR A 195 19.57 -5.34 -11.04
C THR A 195 20.63 -5.57 -12.11
N GLY A 196 21.87 -5.40 -11.70
CA GLY A 196 23.06 -5.28 -12.51
C GLY A 196 24.21 -5.53 -11.56
N HIS A 197 25.09 -6.42 -12.00
CA HIS A 197 26.34 -6.85 -11.41
C HIS A 197 26.93 -5.89 -10.38
N THR A 198 27.41 -6.42 -9.25
CA THR A 198 28.04 -5.60 -8.20
C THR A 198 29.16 -4.72 -8.78
N GLU A 199 29.48 -3.59 -8.15
CA GLU A 199 30.54 -2.69 -8.65
C GLU A 199 31.88 -3.43 -8.83
N GLU A 200 32.13 -4.44 -8.00
CA GLU A 200 33.28 -5.36 -8.10
C GLU A 200 33.23 -6.23 -9.36
N GLU A 201 32.07 -6.80 -9.69
CA GLU A 201 31.85 -7.58 -10.91
C GLU A 201 32.02 -6.72 -12.18
N ILE A 202 31.52 -5.48 -12.17
CA ILE A 202 31.70 -4.54 -13.29
C ILE A 202 33.19 -4.22 -13.49
N LYS A 203 33.93 -4.05 -12.39
CA LYS A 203 35.38 -3.82 -12.45
C LYS A 203 36.11 -5.05 -13.00
N ALA A 204 35.74 -6.25 -12.56
CA ALA A 204 36.31 -7.50 -13.05
C ALA A 204 36.04 -7.71 -14.56
N ILE A 205 34.83 -7.39 -15.04
CA ILE A 205 34.47 -7.44 -16.46
C ILE A 205 35.34 -6.47 -17.28
N LYS A 206 35.49 -5.22 -16.82
CA LYS A 206 36.32 -4.22 -17.49
C LYS A 206 37.79 -4.63 -17.55
N GLU A 207 38.32 -5.20 -16.46
CA GLU A 207 39.70 -5.71 -16.42
C GLU A 207 39.89 -6.93 -17.34
N ALA A 208 38.92 -7.83 -17.42
CA ALA A 208 38.98 -8.99 -18.30
C ALA A 208 38.98 -8.59 -19.78
N ILE A 209 38.12 -7.63 -20.18
CA ILE A 209 38.12 -7.08 -21.55
C ILE A 209 39.44 -6.39 -21.87
N ALA A 210 39.99 -5.62 -20.92
CA ALA A 210 41.25 -4.90 -21.13
C ALA A 210 42.48 -5.82 -21.24
N LYS A 211 42.44 -7.02 -20.64
CA LYS A 211 43.52 -8.00 -20.70
C LYS A 211 43.45 -8.95 -21.91
N ALA A 212 42.32 -9.02 -22.61
CA ALA A 212 42.16 -9.92 -23.75
C ALA A 212 43.04 -9.47 -24.92
N THR A 213 43.95 -10.33 -25.37
CA THR A 213 44.90 -10.04 -26.47
C THR A 213 44.53 -10.73 -27.78
N SER A 214 43.57 -11.66 -27.76
CA SER A 214 43.10 -12.39 -28.95
C SER A 214 41.63 -12.09 -29.28
N LEU A 215 41.30 -12.19 -30.56
CA LEU A 215 39.94 -11.97 -31.08
C LEU A 215 38.96 -13.05 -30.56
N GLU A 216 39.43 -14.30 -30.44
CA GLU A 216 38.66 -15.42 -29.88
C GLU A 216 38.30 -15.19 -28.40
N GLU A 217 39.22 -14.60 -27.63
CA GLU A 217 38.99 -14.31 -26.22
C GLU A 217 37.99 -13.17 -26.00
N MET A 218 38.04 -12.14 -26.87
CA MET A 218 37.02 -11.09 -26.88
C MET A 218 35.63 -11.63 -27.23
N GLU A 219 35.52 -12.54 -28.21
CA GLU A 219 34.25 -13.14 -28.62
C GLU A 219 33.67 -14.03 -27.50
N ARG A 220 34.51 -14.83 -26.83
CA ARG A 220 34.12 -15.63 -25.66
C ARG A 220 33.60 -14.75 -24.51
N LEU A 221 34.31 -13.67 -24.18
CA LEU A 221 33.89 -12.72 -23.15
C LEU A 221 32.57 -12.02 -23.51
N SER A 222 32.38 -11.64 -24.79
CA SER A 222 31.13 -11.03 -25.26
C SER A 222 29.94 -11.99 -25.12
N THR A 223 30.16 -13.28 -25.37
CA THR A 223 29.14 -14.33 -25.29
C THR A 223 28.74 -14.60 -23.83
N LEU A 224 29.72 -14.63 -22.91
CA LEU A 224 29.50 -14.76 -21.47
C LEU A 224 28.70 -13.58 -20.89
N LEU A 225 29.02 -12.35 -21.30
CA LEU A 225 28.29 -11.16 -20.89
C LEU A 225 26.85 -11.15 -21.42
N ARG A 226 26.66 -11.61 -22.66
CA ARG A 226 25.31 -11.77 -23.24
C ARG A 226 24.47 -12.81 -22.50
N GLN A 227 25.11 -13.79 -21.87
CA GLN A 227 24.48 -14.81 -21.03
C GLN A 227 24.35 -14.38 -19.55
N GLY A 228 24.79 -13.18 -19.18
CA GLY A 228 24.68 -12.64 -17.83
C GLY A 228 25.65 -13.26 -16.81
N GLN A 229 26.75 -13.88 -17.26
CA GLN A 229 27.76 -14.47 -16.40
C GLN A 229 28.98 -13.56 -16.25
N VAL A 230 29.52 -13.47 -15.02
CA VAL A 230 30.72 -12.69 -14.72
C VAL A 230 31.97 -13.58 -14.92
N PRO A 231 32.98 -13.12 -15.67
CA PRO A 231 34.23 -13.86 -15.84
C PRO A 231 34.93 -14.07 -14.48
N LYS A 232 35.18 -15.32 -14.09
CA LYS A 232 35.98 -15.63 -12.91
C LYS A 232 37.46 -15.40 -13.21
N GLN A 233 38.13 -14.58 -12.40
CA GLN A 233 39.59 -14.39 -12.53
C GLN A 233 40.30 -15.72 -12.23
N GLY A 234 40.97 -16.31 -13.22
CA GLY A 234 41.88 -17.45 -13.02
C GLY A 234 41.68 -18.69 -13.91
N GLU A 235 40.68 -18.76 -14.79
CA GLU A 235 40.49 -19.93 -15.69
C GLU A 235 41.27 -19.85 -17.02
N ASN A 236 42.35 -19.06 -17.07
CA ASN A 236 43.27 -19.03 -18.21
C ASN A 236 44.62 -19.60 -17.80
N GLN A 237 44.70 -20.93 -17.73
CA GLN A 237 45.92 -21.73 -17.92
C GLN A 237 45.59 -23.22 -17.72
N ALA A 238 44.97 -23.86 -18.70
CA ALA A 238 45.04 -25.32 -18.86
C ALA A 238 44.62 -25.73 -20.28
N GLY A 239 45.59 -26.20 -21.06
CA GLY A 239 45.30 -27.17 -22.11
C GLY A 239 45.35 -26.71 -23.57
N VAL A 240 46.43 -26.05 -24.00
CA VAL A 240 46.92 -26.24 -25.37
C VAL A 240 48.44 -26.44 -25.32
N ASN A 241 48.85 -27.66 -24.98
CA ASN A 241 50.16 -28.19 -25.33
C ASN A 241 49.94 -29.65 -25.73
N GLY A 242 50.35 -29.98 -26.96
CA GLY A 242 50.08 -31.27 -27.58
C GLY A 242 50.94 -32.41 -27.03
N SER A 243 50.45 -33.63 -27.26
CA SER A 243 51.25 -34.84 -27.35
C SER A 243 50.57 -35.79 -28.34
N GLN A 244 51.31 -36.09 -29.40
CA GLN A 244 51.10 -37.16 -30.36
C GLN A 244 51.29 -38.54 -29.70
N ASP A 245 50.77 -39.57 -30.39
CA ASP A 245 51.04 -41.01 -30.27
C ASP A 245 50.52 -41.68 -28.96
N GLU A 246 49.92 -42.87 -28.92
CA GLU A 246 50.08 -44.08 -29.74
C GLU A 246 48.75 -44.88 -29.87
N GLU A 247 48.48 -45.38 -31.08
CA GLU A 247 47.53 -46.47 -31.37
C GLU A 247 48.11 -47.81 -30.87
N MET A 248 47.30 -48.59 -30.15
CA MET A 248 47.48 -50.04 -30.02
C MET A 248 46.32 -50.71 -30.75
N GLU A 249 46.54 -51.04 -32.03
CA GLU A 249 46.33 -52.37 -32.62
C GLU A 249 47.12 -52.52 -33.92
#